data_AF-A0A6A7A2E3-F1
#
_entry.id   AF-A0A6A7A2E3-F1
#
_cell.length_a   1.000
_cell.length_b   1.000
_cell.length_c   1.000
_cell.angle_alpha   90.00
_cell.angle_beta   90.00
_cell.angle_gamma   90.00
#
_symmetry.space_group_name_H-M   'P 1'
#
loop_
_entity.id
_entity.type
_entity.pdbx_description
1 polymer ?
#
loop_
_entity_poly.entity_id
_entity_poly.type
_entity_poly.pdbx_seq_one_letter_code
_entity_poly.pdbx_strand_id
1 'polypeptide(L)'
;MSDAFPRYRCIGKGFCGTVWTANNRDAIKREDGGPGRSLTNDYAMHFRIIQGFYQYLHPKSLMIPQYRALIEPTIEAWWSLQLPRFPEKFEACRALVSERIPPIPRSASDQIVDRYCARNDKLASFVKKNKEDDDCLVRPLLGRRRNPSSANSSPPTRFFSLRNLQLHVDQMETSNSLPSDCSAASFVRRRVSLTKLTIA
;
A
#
# COMPACT_ATOMS: atom_id res chain seq x y z
N MET A 1 -3.95 -16.89 -32.08
CA MET A 1 -4.43 -15.49 -31.97
C MET A 1 -4.21 -15.04 -30.54
N SER A 2 -3.31 -14.06 -30.38
CA SER A 2 -2.88 -13.30 -29.18
C SER A 2 -3.46 -13.67 -27.80
N ASP A 3 -2.68 -14.40 -27.00
CA ASP A 3 -2.76 -14.29 -25.54
C ASP A 3 -1.94 -13.06 -25.14
N ALA A 4 -2.55 -11.88 -25.29
CA ALA A 4 -1.88 -10.62 -24.99
C ALA A 4 -1.61 -10.56 -23.48
N PHE A 5 -0.34 -10.52 -23.07
CA PHE A 5 0.03 -10.37 -21.67
C PHE A 5 -0.76 -9.22 -21.02
N PRO A 6 -1.31 -9.41 -19.80
CA PRO A 6 -2.15 -8.39 -19.19
C PRO A 6 -1.35 -7.11 -18.96
N ARG A 7 -1.95 -5.98 -19.33
CA ARG A 7 -1.36 -4.65 -19.13
C ARG A 7 -1.28 -4.30 -17.65
N TYR A 8 -0.28 -3.52 -17.30
CA TYR A 8 -0.12 -2.97 -15.97
C TYR A 8 -1.11 -1.83 -15.73
N ARG A 9 -1.69 -1.81 -14.52
CA ARG A 9 -2.47 -0.69 -13.99
C ARG A 9 -1.78 -0.14 -12.75
N CYS A 10 -1.82 1.18 -12.58
CA CYS A 10 -1.22 1.86 -11.44
C CYS A 10 -2.11 1.68 -10.21
N ILE A 11 -1.51 1.22 -9.12
CA ILE A 11 -2.18 0.99 -7.83
C ILE A 11 -1.64 1.88 -6.71
N GLY A 12 -0.61 2.68 -6.99
CA GLY A 12 -0.08 3.65 -6.04
C GLY A 12 0.95 4.56 -6.69
N LYS A 13 0.98 5.81 -6.25
CA LYS A 13 1.98 6.80 -6.66
C LYS A 13 2.35 7.67 -5.48
N GLY A 14 3.61 7.98 -5.35
CA GLY A 14 4.10 8.88 -4.32
C GLY A 14 5.50 9.39 -4.64
N PHE A 15 6.12 10.05 -3.68
CA PHE A 15 7.44 10.64 -3.87
C PHE A 15 8.52 9.59 -4.20
N CYS A 16 8.38 8.35 -3.70
CA CYS A 16 9.36 7.29 -3.94
C CYS A 16 9.11 6.52 -5.25
N GLY A 17 8.19 6.99 -6.09
CA GLY A 17 7.84 6.37 -7.37
C GLY A 17 6.43 5.77 -7.39
N THR A 18 6.23 4.88 -8.35
CA THR A 18 4.94 4.29 -8.70
C THR A 18 4.86 2.80 -8.39
N VAL A 19 3.66 2.30 -8.16
CA VAL A 19 3.38 0.88 -7.90
C VAL A 19 2.35 0.38 -8.91
N TRP A 20 2.65 -0.75 -9.53
CA TRP A 20 1.86 -1.30 -10.63
C TRP A 20 1.51 -2.76 -10.39
N THR A 21 0.43 -3.20 -11.01
CA THR A 21 0.07 -4.62 -11.04
C THR A 21 -0.59 -4.98 -12.36
N ALA A 22 -0.43 -6.23 -12.80
CA ALA A 22 -1.15 -6.80 -13.94
C ALA A 22 -2.06 -7.97 -13.51
N ASN A 23 -2.03 -8.36 -12.24
CA ASN A 23 -2.75 -9.51 -11.71
C ASN A 23 -3.07 -9.31 -10.21
N ASN A 24 -3.60 -10.33 -9.53
CA ASN A 24 -3.88 -10.23 -8.09
C ASN A 24 -2.73 -10.74 -7.20
N ARG A 25 -1.60 -11.13 -7.78
CA ARG A 25 -0.49 -11.82 -7.09
C ARG A 25 0.73 -10.93 -6.87
N ASP A 26 1.04 -10.05 -7.80
CA ASP A 26 2.32 -9.32 -7.82
C ASP A 26 2.11 -7.81 -7.85
N ALA A 27 3.01 -7.10 -7.20
CA ALA A 27 3.14 -5.66 -7.25
C ALA A 27 4.56 -5.30 -7.66
N ILE A 28 4.69 -4.33 -8.56
CA ILE A 28 5.97 -3.80 -9.04
C ILE A 28 6.08 -2.35 -8.58
N LYS A 29 6.97 -2.08 -7.64
CA LYS A 29 7.32 -0.72 -7.24
C LYS A 29 8.51 -0.24 -8.06
N ARG A 30 8.40 0.92 -8.70
CA ARG A 30 9.44 1.48 -9.56
C ARG A 30 10.10 2.67 -8.89
N GLU A 31 11.40 2.83 -9.13
CA GLU A 31 12.21 3.95 -8.64
C GLU A 31 12.15 5.14 -9.61
N ASP A 32 10.94 5.53 -9.99
CA ASP A 32 10.64 6.61 -10.94
C ASP A 32 10.10 7.88 -10.23
N GLY A 33 10.48 8.03 -8.97
CA GLY A 33 10.08 9.14 -8.10
C GLY A 33 11.15 10.23 -7.95
N GLY A 34 10.99 11.08 -6.94
CA GLY A 34 11.94 12.12 -6.60
C GLY A 34 13.25 11.58 -6.00
N PRO A 35 14.34 12.37 -6.07
CA PRO A 35 15.64 11.96 -5.56
C PRO A 35 15.63 11.77 -4.03
N GLY A 36 16.42 10.82 -3.52
CA GLY A 36 16.67 10.65 -2.08
C GLY A 36 15.93 9.50 -1.38
N ARG A 37 15.20 8.64 -2.10
CA ARG A 37 14.60 7.40 -1.57
C ARG A 37 15.03 6.23 -2.44
N SER A 38 15.66 5.24 -1.84
CA SER A 38 16.23 4.09 -2.57
C SER A 38 15.40 2.82 -2.38
N LEU A 39 14.98 2.20 -3.49
CA LEU A 39 14.40 0.85 -3.47
C LEU A 39 15.37 -0.20 -2.94
N THR A 40 16.67 0.03 -3.06
CA THR A 40 17.70 -0.82 -2.45
C THR A 40 17.61 -0.80 -0.94
N ASN A 41 17.32 0.37 -0.35
CA ASN A 41 17.09 0.46 1.11
C ASN A 41 15.79 -0.23 1.52
N ASP A 42 14.71 -0.04 0.75
CA ASP A 42 13.45 -0.76 0.99
C ASP A 42 13.66 -2.27 0.95
N TYR A 43 14.44 -2.75 -0.02
CA TYR A 43 14.83 -4.15 -0.15
C TYR A 43 15.63 -4.64 1.06
N ALA A 44 16.72 -3.96 1.41
CA ALA A 44 17.58 -4.34 2.53
C ALA A 44 16.82 -4.42 3.85
N MET A 45 15.91 -3.48 4.09
CA MET A 45 15.12 -3.42 5.31
C MET A 45 14.02 -4.49 5.35
N HIS A 46 13.38 -4.77 4.22
CA HIS A 46 12.46 -5.88 4.11
C HIS A 46 13.15 -7.22 4.40
N PHE A 47 14.35 -7.41 3.85
CA PHE A 47 15.17 -8.60 4.09
C PHE A 47 15.56 -8.74 5.56
N ARG A 48 16.04 -7.66 6.20
CA ARG A 48 16.35 -7.64 7.65
C ARG A 48 15.16 -8.01 8.52
N ILE A 49 13.98 -7.47 8.21
CA ILE A 49 12.74 -7.80 8.93
C ILE A 49 12.48 -9.30 8.80
N ILE A 50 12.45 -9.82 7.57
CA ILE A 50 12.21 -11.25 7.33
C ILE A 50 13.21 -12.11 8.11
N GLN A 51 14.51 -11.80 8.03
CA GLN A 51 15.56 -12.53 8.75
C GLN A 51 15.35 -12.47 10.27
N GLY A 52 15.12 -11.29 10.84
CA GLY A 52 14.87 -11.14 12.26
C GLY A 52 13.64 -11.91 12.73
N PHE A 53 12.55 -11.90 11.95
CA PHE A 53 11.36 -12.67 12.27
C PHE A 53 11.65 -14.18 12.25
N TYR A 54 12.35 -14.70 11.25
CA TYR A 54 12.72 -16.12 11.22
C TYR A 54 13.68 -16.52 12.34
N GLN A 55 14.51 -15.60 12.82
CA GLN A 55 15.47 -15.86 13.90
C GLN A 55 14.84 -15.80 15.30
N TYR A 56 13.92 -14.87 15.55
CA TYR A 56 13.46 -14.54 16.91
C TYR A 56 11.98 -14.84 17.19
N LEU A 57 11.17 -15.10 16.16
CA LEU A 57 9.72 -15.28 16.31
C LEU A 57 9.22 -16.50 15.53
N HIS A 58 8.10 -17.06 15.96
CA HIS A 58 7.48 -18.15 15.20
C HIS A 58 6.93 -17.62 13.87
N PRO A 59 7.33 -18.20 12.71
CA PRO A 59 6.96 -17.70 11.37
C PRO A 59 5.45 -17.60 11.12
N LYS A 60 4.65 -18.36 11.88
CA LYS A 60 3.19 -18.44 11.71
C LYS A 60 2.43 -17.20 12.18
N SER A 61 3.07 -16.29 12.91
CA SER A 61 2.39 -15.18 13.57
C SER A 61 2.39 -13.88 12.77
N LEU A 62 3.15 -13.78 11.67
CA LEU A 62 3.23 -12.53 10.90
C LEU A 62 3.00 -12.74 9.41
N MET A 63 2.07 -11.95 8.87
CA MET A 63 1.73 -11.92 7.46
C MET A 63 2.55 -10.81 6.79
N ILE A 64 3.80 -11.09 6.42
CA ILE A 64 4.63 -10.20 5.59
C ILE A 64 4.39 -10.55 4.11
N PRO A 65 4.19 -9.58 3.21
CA PRO A 65 4.16 -9.86 1.76
C PRO A 65 5.49 -10.47 1.32
N GLN A 66 5.45 -11.55 0.54
CA GLN A 66 6.67 -12.16 0.05
C GLN A 66 7.44 -11.22 -0.87
N TYR A 67 8.73 -11.13 -0.62
CA TYR A 67 9.66 -10.54 -1.56
C TYR A 67 9.99 -11.50 -2.71
N ARG A 68 10.13 -10.98 -3.93
CA ARG A 68 10.51 -11.81 -5.09
C ARG A 68 11.84 -11.41 -5.72
N ALA A 69 12.02 -10.14 -6.10
CA ALA A 69 13.22 -9.71 -6.82
C ALA A 69 13.47 -8.20 -6.78
N LEU A 70 14.74 -7.81 -6.84
CA LEU A 70 15.20 -6.45 -7.13
C LEU A 70 15.71 -6.49 -8.56
N ILE A 71 15.05 -5.74 -9.43
CA ILE A 71 15.37 -5.68 -10.84
C ILE A 71 16.17 -4.41 -11.07
N GLU A 72 17.39 -4.57 -11.59
CA GLU A 72 18.22 -3.44 -12.01
C GLU A 72 17.83 -2.98 -13.43
N PRO A 73 18.07 -1.69 -13.78
CA PRO A 73 17.80 -1.19 -15.13
C PRO A 73 18.55 -1.96 -16.23
N THR A 74 19.69 -2.55 -15.89
CA THR A 74 20.58 -3.29 -16.81
C THR A 74 20.07 -4.69 -17.17
N ILE A 75 19.01 -5.19 -16.54
CA ILE A 75 18.42 -6.50 -16.86
C ILE A 75 17.51 -6.36 -18.09
N GLU A 76 18.12 -6.22 -19.27
CA GLU A 76 17.43 -5.97 -20.54
C GLU A 76 16.34 -7.01 -20.83
N ALA A 77 16.66 -8.30 -20.67
CA ALA A 77 15.73 -9.39 -20.93
C ALA A 77 14.41 -9.26 -20.15
N TRP A 78 14.46 -8.72 -18.92
CA TRP A 78 13.26 -8.48 -18.12
C TRP A 78 12.53 -7.23 -18.59
N TRP A 79 13.24 -6.12 -18.77
CA TRP A 79 12.64 -4.84 -19.18
C TRP A 79 12.03 -4.88 -20.57
N SER A 80 12.65 -5.56 -21.54
CA SER A 80 12.08 -5.76 -22.88
C SER A 80 10.72 -6.47 -22.85
N LEU A 81 10.50 -7.36 -21.88
CA LEU A 81 9.20 -8.03 -21.69
C LEU A 81 8.19 -7.16 -20.91
N GLN A 82 8.65 -6.36 -19.94
CA GLN A 82 7.74 -5.60 -19.07
C GLN A 82 7.36 -4.22 -19.60
N LEU A 83 8.29 -3.48 -20.21
CA LEU A 83 8.05 -2.11 -20.71
C LEU A 83 6.82 -2.02 -21.62
N PRO A 84 6.61 -2.92 -22.61
CA PRO A 84 5.44 -2.85 -23.50
C PRO A 84 4.09 -3.03 -22.79
N ARG A 85 4.09 -3.54 -21.55
CA ARG A 85 2.88 -3.80 -20.77
C ARG A 85 2.44 -2.60 -19.94
N PHE A 86 3.30 -1.60 -19.74
CA PHE A 86 2.91 -0.36 -19.08
C PHE A 86 2.17 0.58 -20.07
N PRO A 87 1.22 1.39 -19.59
CA PRO A 87 0.43 2.26 -20.46
C PRO A 87 1.20 3.47 -21.00
N GLU A 88 2.27 3.89 -20.32
CA GLU A 88 3.12 5.02 -20.73
C GLU A 88 4.48 4.51 -21.23
N LYS A 89 5.17 5.33 -22.04
CA LYS A 89 6.54 5.08 -22.50
C LYS A 89 7.51 5.27 -21.36
N PHE A 90 7.60 4.26 -20.53
CA PHE A 90 8.53 4.23 -19.43
C PHE A 90 9.90 3.74 -19.86
N GLU A 91 10.92 4.21 -19.13
CA GLU A 91 12.27 3.70 -19.24
C GLU A 91 12.54 2.65 -18.15
N ALA A 92 13.53 1.79 -18.42
CA ALA A 92 14.05 0.87 -17.44
C ALA A 92 14.58 1.64 -16.22
N CYS A 93 14.20 1.21 -15.03
CA CYS A 93 14.67 1.79 -13.77
C CYS A 93 14.94 0.66 -12.78
N ARG A 94 15.31 0.98 -11.54
CA ARG A 94 15.28 -0.04 -10.50
C ARG A 94 13.82 -0.36 -10.17
N ALA A 95 13.49 -1.64 -10.02
CA ALA A 95 12.15 -2.06 -9.65
C ALA A 95 12.15 -3.17 -8.59
N LEU A 96 11.20 -3.08 -7.67
CA LEU A 96 10.97 -4.07 -6.63
C LEU A 96 9.76 -4.91 -7.00
N VAL A 97 9.94 -6.22 -7.14
CA VAL A 97 8.84 -7.17 -7.33
C VAL A 97 8.53 -7.83 -6.00
N SER A 98 7.29 -7.67 -5.55
CA SER A 98 6.79 -8.31 -4.32
C SER A 98 5.40 -8.89 -4.54
N GLU A 99 4.97 -9.67 -3.57
CA GLU A 99 3.59 -10.10 -3.47
C GLU A 99 2.65 -8.91 -3.27
N ARG A 100 1.52 -8.94 -3.97
CA ARG A 100 0.46 -7.93 -3.84
C ARG A 100 -0.31 -8.15 -2.55
N ILE A 101 -0.46 -7.07 -1.78
CA ILE A 101 -1.38 -7.04 -0.64
C ILE A 101 -2.80 -6.87 -1.19
N PRO A 102 -3.74 -7.76 -0.83
CA PRO A 102 -5.14 -7.58 -1.21
C PRO A 102 -5.68 -6.25 -0.69
N PRO A 103 -6.44 -5.51 -1.50
CA PRO A 103 -7.09 -4.29 -1.02
C PRO A 103 -8.14 -4.62 0.04
N ILE A 104 -8.51 -3.61 0.80
CA ILE A 104 -9.63 -3.72 1.73
C ILE A 104 -10.93 -3.88 0.93
N PRO A 105 -11.86 -4.76 1.36
CA PRO A 105 -13.16 -4.89 0.71
C PRO A 105 -13.91 -3.57 0.62
N ARG A 106 -14.64 -3.35 -0.48
CA ARG A 106 -15.35 -2.07 -0.73
C ARG A 106 -16.31 -1.69 0.38
N SER A 107 -17.03 -2.68 0.94
CA SER A 107 -17.93 -2.49 2.07
C SER A 107 -17.24 -1.90 3.31
N ALA A 108 -15.98 -2.27 3.55
CA ALA A 108 -15.21 -1.76 4.66
C ALA A 108 -14.59 -0.39 4.34
N SER A 109 -14.08 -0.18 3.12
CA SER A 109 -13.57 1.13 2.73
C SER A 109 -14.67 2.19 2.71
N ASP A 110 -15.89 1.84 2.30
CA ASP A 110 -17.04 2.74 2.28
C ASP A 110 -17.42 3.18 3.70
N GLN A 111 -17.39 2.27 4.68
CA GLN A 111 -17.62 2.61 6.09
C GLN A 111 -16.53 3.50 6.68
N ILE A 112 -15.27 3.29 6.28
CA ILE A 112 -14.17 4.19 6.60
C ILE A 112 -14.47 5.59 6.04
N VAL A 113 -14.88 5.67 4.76
CA VAL A 113 -15.24 6.95 4.14
C VAL A 113 -16.40 7.62 4.88
N ASP A 114 -17.47 6.90 5.19
CA ASP A 114 -18.63 7.46 5.89
C ASP A 114 -18.24 8.04 7.24
N ARG A 115 -17.35 7.37 7.97
CA ARG A 115 -16.84 7.87 9.26
C ARG A 115 -15.99 9.11 9.11
N TYR A 116 -14.99 9.08 8.23
CA TYR A 116 -14.01 10.17 8.12
C TYR A 116 -14.50 11.33 7.27
N CYS A 117 -15.52 11.12 6.43
CA CYS A 117 -16.11 12.15 5.58
C CYS A 117 -17.56 12.47 5.98
N ALA A 118 -18.01 12.09 7.18
CA ALA A 118 -19.39 12.27 7.67
C ALA A 118 -19.95 13.70 7.56
N ARG A 119 -19.07 14.71 7.50
CA ARG A 119 -19.44 16.13 7.38
C ARG A 119 -19.24 16.69 5.96
N ASN A 120 -18.96 15.83 4.98
CA ASN A 120 -18.65 16.22 3.61
C ASN A 120 -19.10 15.16 2.59
N ASP A 121 -20.40 15.15 2.30
CA ASP A 121 -21.03 14.18 1.40
C ASP A 121 -20.48 14.21 -0.03
N LYS A 122 -20.03 15.38 -0.50
CA LYS A 122 -19.39 15.54 -1.81
C LYS A 122 -18.07 14.78 -1.86
N LEU A 123 -17.23 14.92 -0.83
CA LEU A 123 -15.98 14.18 -0.70
C LEU A 123 -16.24 12.69 -0.51
N ALA A 124 -17.19 12.30 0.34
CA ALA A 124 -17.56 10.91 0.55
C ALA A 124 -17.98 10.24 -0.77
N SER A 125 -18.88 10.88 -1.52
CA SER A 125 -19.37 10.39 -2.81
C SER A 125 -18.26 10.34 -3.87
N PHE A 126 -17.34 11.31 -3.87
CA PHE A 126 -16.20 11.33 -4.78
C PHE A 126 -15.28 10.13 -4.54
N VAL A 127 -14.86 9.91 -3.30
CA VAL A 127 -13.97 8.80 -2.93
C VAL A 127 -14.64 7.45 -3.19
N LYS A 128 -15.92 7.30 -2.82
CA LYS A 128 -16.72 6.08 -3.08
C LYS A 128 -17.01 5.82 -4.56
N LYS A 129 -16.74 6.74 -5.49
CA LYS A 129 -16.88 6.51 -6.93
C LYS A 129 -15.53 6.38 -7.63
N ASN A 130 -14.45 6.74 -6.96
CA ASN A 130 -13.12 6.73 -7.53
C ASN A 130 -12.58 5.30 -7.61
N LYS A 131 -12.39 4.78 -8.84
CA LYS A 131 -11.80 3.46 -9.08
C LYS A 131 -10.36 3.36 -8.60
N GLU A 132 -9.66 4.49 -8.50
CA GLU A 132 -8.32 4.50 -7.97
C GLU A 132 -8.27 4.00 -6.51
N ASP A 133 -9.31 4.29 -5.74
CA ASP A 133 -9.41 3.89 -4.34
C ASP A 133 -9.79 2.41 -4.16
N ASP A 134 -10.01 1.64 -5.23
CA ASP A 134 -10.24 0.18 -5.18
C ASP A 134 -8.99 -0.60 -4.74
N ASP A 135 -7.80 -0.01 -4.88
CA ASP A 135 -6.54 -0.59 -4.37
C ASP A 135 -6.17 -0.05 -2.97
N CYS A 136 -7.16 0.46 -2.23
CA CYS A 136 -6.98 0.97 -0.88
C CYS A 136 -6.23 -0.01 0.02
N LEU A 137 -5.10 0.47 0.55
CA LEU A 137 -4.40 -0.12 1.66
C LEU A 137 -4.39 0.88 2.81
N VAL A 138 -4.66 0.38 4.01
CA VAL A 138 -4.59 1.18 5.22
C VAL A 138 -3.32 0.83 5.98
N ARG A 139 -2.76 1.85 6.61
CA ARG A 139 -1.51 1.80 7.35
C ARG A 139 -1.81 1.97 8.83
N PRO A 140 -1.91 0.87 9.60
CA PRO A 140 -2.03 0.96 11.05
C PRO A 140 -0.70 1.48 11.65
N LEU A 141 -0.78 2.60 12.37
CA LEU A 141 0.33 3.21 13.11
C LEU A 141 0.28 2.76 14.57
N LEU A 142 0.74 1.53 14.83
CA LEU A 142 0.59 0.84 16.11
C LEU A 142 1.35 1.46 17.30
N GLY A 143 2.31 2.35 17.04
CA GLY A 143 3.07 3.06 18.09
C GLY A 143 2.68 4.52 18.29
N ARG A 144 1.67 5.03 17.57
CA ARG A 144 1.33 6.46 17.57
C ARG A 144 -0.13 6.68 17.90
N ARG A 145 -0.37 7.48 18.95
CA ARG A 145 -1.67 8.09 19.25
C ARG A 145 -1.67 9.53 18.74
N ARG A 146 -2.82 10.02 18.27
CA ARG A 146 -2.95 11.44 17.93
C ARG A 146 -2.89 12.29 19.21
N ASN A 147 -2.31 13.49 19.11
CA ASN A 147 -2.37 14.45 20.21
C ASN A 147 -3.85 14.81 20.48
N PRO A 148 -4.26 14.98 21.76
CA PRO A 148 -5.65 15.29 22.12
C PRO A 148 -6.22 16.52 21.41
N SER A 149 -5.37 17.54 21.19
CA SER A 149 -5.69 18.77 20.45
C SER A 149 -5.98 18.54 18.95
N SER A 150 -5.51 17.43 18.37
CA SER A 150 -5.80 17.00 16.99
C SER A 150 -6.83 15.86 16.92
N ALA A 151 -7.21 15.25 18.05
CA ALA A 151 -8.23 14.21 18.07
C ALA A 151 -9.61 14.75 17.61
N ASN A 152 -9.89 16.02 17.97
CA ASN A 152 -11.10 16.77 17.59
C ASN A 152 -10.94 17.65 16.34
N SER A 153 -9.75 17.73 15.76
CA SER A 153 -9.57 18.47 14.50
C SER A 153 -10.25 17.71 13.37
N SER A 154 -11.10 18.41 12.63
CA SER A 154 -11.74 17.95 11.39
C SER A 154 -10.75 17.16 10.50
N PRO A 155 -11.23 16.21 9.69
CA PRO A 155 -10.37 15.46 8.77
C PRO A 155 -9.57 16.47 7.93
N PRO A 156 -8.27 16.25 7.68
CA PRO A 156 -7.47 17.19 6.90
C PRO A 156 -8.17 17.39 5.56
N THR A 157 -8.68 18.60 5.39
CA THR A 157 -9.52 18.98 4.26
C THR A 157 -8.65 19.00 3.00
N ARG A 158 -9.22 18.48 1.90
CA ARG A 158 -8.75 18.54 0.50
C ARG A 158 -7.87 17.41 -0.04
N PHE A 159 -7.24 16.55 0.77
CA PHE A 159 -6.34 15.50 0.26
C PHE A 159 -6.60 14.08 0.79
N PHE A 160 -7.84 13.79 1.22
CA PHE A 160 -8.21 12.45 1.68
C PHE A 160 -8.24 11.47 0.49
N SER A 161 -7.40 10.43 0.53
CA SER A 161 -7.43 9.28 -0.38
C SER A 161 -7.24 8.00 0.42
N LEU A 162 -7.94 6.95 0.01
CA LEU A 162 -7.87 5.63 0.62
C LEU A 162 -6.55 4.91 0.29
N ARG A 163 -5.86 5.28 -0.79
CA ARG A 163 -4.55 4.70 -1.19
C ARG A 163 -3.43 4.90 -0.15
N ASN A 164 -3.61 5.79 0.83
CA ASN A 164 -2.61 6.08 1.86
C ASN A 164 -3.24 6.48 3.21
N LEU A 165 -4.32 5.81 3.61
CA LEU A 165 -4.97 6.11 4.88
C LEU A 165 -4.11 5.62 6.05
N GLN A 166 -3.66 6.54 6.88
CA GLN A 166 -2.96 6.25 8.13
C GLN A 166 -3.96 6.20 9.28
N LEU A 167 -4.01 5.07 9.99
CA LEU A 167 -4.86 4.90 11.17
C LEU A 167 -4.01 4.82 12.44
N HIS A 168 -4.19 5.78 13.34
CA HIS A 168 -3.57 5.80 14.66
C HIS A 168 -4.27 4.83 15.62
N VAL A 169 -3.59 4.44 16.71
CA VAL A 169 -4.12 3.48 17.68
C VAL A 169 -5.47 3.93 18.25
N ASP A 170 -5.61 5.21 18.61
CA ASP A 170 -6.86 5.77 19.12
C ASP A 170 -8.01 5.65 18.11
N GLN A 171 -7.72 5.79 16.82
CA GLN A 171 -8.69 5.65 15.75
C GLN A 171 -9.12 4.19 15.56
N MET A 172 -8.20 3.23 15.79
CA MET A 172 -8.47 1.80 15.74
C MET A 172 -9.23 1.29 16.97
N GLU A 173 -9.00 1.86 18.15
CA GLU A 173 -9.72 1.51 19.39
C GLU A 173 -11.15 2.06 19.41
N THR A 174 -11.32 3.32 18.98
CA THR A 174 -12.66 3.94 18.89
C THR A 174 -13.53 3.25 17.82
N SER A 175 -12.91 2.47 16.93
CA SER A 175 -13.57 1.79 15.82
C SER A 175 -14.02 0.37 16.13
N ASN A 176 -14.60 0.14 17.31
CA ASN A 176 -15.44 -1.04 17.66
C ASN A 176 -16.70 -1.24 16.77
N SER A 177 -16.78 -0.53 15.65
CA SER A 177 -17.86 -0.55 14.65
C SER A 177 -17.34 -0.65 13.23
N LEU A 178 -16.05 -0.95 13.02
CA LEU A 178 -15.62 -1.54 11.75
C LEU A 178 -16.15 -2.99 11.72
N PRO A 179 -16.59 -3.51 10.57
CA PRO A 179 -17.11 -4.86 10.47
C PRO A 179 -16.04 -5.84 10.97
N SER A 180 -16.44 -7.02 11.47
CA SER A 180 -15.57 -8.01 12.12
C SER A 180 -14.25 -8.29 11.37
N ASP A 181 -14.30 -8.19 10.04
CA ASP A 181 -13.19 -8.34 9.08
C ASP A 181 -12.21 -7.14 9.01
N CYS A 182 -12.46 -6.09 9.78
CA CYS A 182 -11.69 -4.86 9.88
C CYS A 182 -11.37 -4.43 11.34
N SER A 183 -11.64 -5.28 12.34
CA SER A 183 -11.10 -5.11 13.70
C SER A 183 -9.57 -4.93 13.67
N ALA A 184 -8.98 -4.27 14.66
CA ALA A 184 -7.52 -4.15 14.79
C ALA A 184 -6.80 -5.52 14.66
N ALA A 185 -7.42 -6.60 15.16
CA ALA A 185 -6.92 -7.97 15.00
C ALA A 185 -6.93 -8.47 13.54
N SER A 186 -7.98 -8.18 12.77
CA SER A 186 -8.04 -8.49 11.33
C SER A 186 -7.13 -7.59 10.48
N PHE A 187 -6.87 -6.36 10.94
CA PHE A 187 -5.92 -5.43 10.34
C PHE A 187 -4.48 -5.86 10.50
N VAL A 188 -4.15 -6.41 11.66
CA VAL A 188 -2.85 -7.03 11.95
C VAL A 188 -2.71 -8.37 11.21
N ARG A 189 -3.82 -9.08 10.95
CA ARG A 189 -3.84 -10.29 10.10
C ARG A 189 -3.76 -10.00 8.60
N ARG A 190 -4.21 -8.82 8.14
CA ARG A 190 -4.00 -8.35 6.76
C ARG A 190 -2.57 -7.83 6.65
N ARG A 191 -1.87 -8.28 5.62
CA ARG A 191 -0.43 -8.07 5.50
C ARG A 191 -0.03 -6.62 5.74
N VAL A 192 0.90 -6.39 6.65
CA VAL A 192 1.41 -5.06 6.93
C VAL A 192 2.18 -4.57 5.70
N SER A 193 1.76 -3.44 5.14
CA SER A 193 2.54 -2.72 4.13
C SER A 193 3.81 -2.18 4.80
N LEU A 194 4.89 -2.96 4.76
CA LEU A 194 6.19 -2.61 5.33
C LEU A 194 6.86 -1.41 4.64
N THR A 195 6.28 -0.90 3.54
CA THR A 195 6.88 0.14 2.70
C THR A 195 7.05 1.51 3.38
N LYS A 196 6.60 1.68 4.63
CA LYS A 196 6.97 2.83 5.49
C LYS A 196 7.48 2.46 6.88
N LEU A 197 7.52 1.18 7.26
CA LEU A 197 8.21 0.75 8.50
C LEU A 197 9.73 0.93 8.41
N THR A 198 10.23 1.20 7.19
CA THR A 198 11.62 1.45 6.85
C THR A 198 12.08 2.91 7.09
N ILE A 199 11.23 3.77 7.65
CA ILE A 199 11.60 5.18 7.88
C ILE A 199 11.15 5.60 9.28
N ALA A 200 12.03 5.32 10.24
CA ALA A 200 12.18 6.09 11.47
C ALA A 200 13.65 6.52 11.53
#